data_AF-A0A645GH28-F1
#
_entry.id   AF-A0A645GH28-F1
#
_cell.length_a   1.000
_cell.length_b   1.000
_cell.length_c   1.000
_cell.angle_alpha   90.00
_cell.angle_beta   90.00
_cell.angle_gamma   90.00
#
_symmetry.space_group_name_H-M   'P 1'
#
loop_
_entity.id
_entity.type
_entity.pdbx_description
1 polymer ?
#
loop_
_entity_poly.entity_id
_entity_poly.type
_entity_poly.pdbx_seq_one_letter_code
_entity_poly.pdbx_strand_id
1 'polypeptide(L)'
;MNPKIIEDMGLNNDELYYDATLPGYTNFPLNEDEVVKLKTMANIVDIRQNIDTYPPDLPDSPLTIFPFEGDFKWTRDNFGPLWIPKRGETVPLSVANLPLYSRIISSYEDNKLEVKDSVIYINGKIADSYTFKMDYYFMMGDNRHNSADSRYWGFVPESHIVGTPSVIWFSKDKYSSFPRNIRWKRIFKIV
;
A
#
# COMPACT_ATOMS: atom_id res chain seq x y z
N MET A 1 9.07 -7.66 26.49
CA MET A 1 7.91 -6.77 26.70
C MET A 1 6.83 -7.56 27.43
N ASN A 2 6.09 -6.94 28.34
CA ASN A 2 5.06 -7.63 29.13
C ASN A 2 3.85 -7.94 28.23
N PRO A 3 3.38 -9.21 28.12
CA PRO A 3 2.21 -9.57 27.32
C PRO A 3 0.95 -8.75 27.63
N LYS A 4 0.75 -8.34 28.88
CA LYS A 4 -0.39 -7.49 29.26
C LYS A 4 -0.36 -6.11 28.59
N ILE A 5 0.83 -5.53 28.41
CA ILE A 5 0.99 -4.22 27.75
C ILE A 5 0.59 -4.33 26.27
N ILE A 6 0.92 -5.45 25.64
CA ILE A 6 0.60 -5.72 24.24
C ILE A 6 -0.92 -5.86 24.06
N GLU A 7 -1.56 -6.61 24.96
CA GLU A 7 -3.02 -6.76 24.99
C GLU A 7 -3.74 -5.44 25.28
N ASP A 8 -3.25 -4.64 26.23
CA ASP A 8 -3.79 -3.31 26.56
C ASP A 8 -3.66 -2.29 25.40
N MET A 9 -2.73 -2.52 24.48
CA MET A 9 -2.57 -1.73 23.26
C MET A 9 -3.47 -2.23 22.12
N GLY A 10 -4.16 -3.36 22.30
CA GLY A 10 -5.00 -3.96 21.25
C GLY A 10 -4.20 -4.58 20.11
N LEU A 11 -2.90 -4.83 20.31
CA LEU A 11 -2.02 -5.36 19.27
C LEU A 11 -2.20 -6.87 19.12
N ASN A 12 -2.15 -7.34 17.88
CA ASN A 12 -2.26 -8.76 17.57
C ASN A 12 -0.95 -9.48 17.91
N ASN A 13 -0.97 -10.40 18.88
CA ASN A 13 0.19 -11.19 19.28
C ASN A 13 0.80 -12.00 18.11
N ASP A 14 -0.02 -12.42 17.14
CA ASP A 14 0.46 -13.20 15.98
C ASP A 14 1.29 -12.36 14.99
N GLU A 15 1.22 -11.03 15.08
CA GLU A 15 2.00 -10.11 14.25
C GLU A 15 3.33 -9.72 14.91
N LEU A 16 3.55 -10.15 16.16
CA LEU A 16 4.76 -9.87 16.89
C LEU A 16 5.80 -10.95 16.62
N TYR A 17 6.90 -10.56 15.99
CA TYR A 17 8.02 -11.45 15.78
C TYR A 17 9.06 -11.24 16.89
N TYR A 18 9.20 -12.24 17.75
CA TYR A 18 10.27 -12.30 18.75
C TYR A 18 11.43 -13.12 18.21
N ASP A 19 12.60 -12.51 18.13
CA ASP A 19 13.83 -13.20 17.76
C ASP A 19 14.75 -13.22 18.99
N ALA A 20 14.99 -14.42 19.52
CA ALA A 20 15.85 -14.60 20.69
C ALA A 20 17.34 -14.27 20.41
N THR A 21 17.73 -14.15 19.14
CA THR A 21 19.09 -13.81 18.70
C THR A 21 19.31 -12.31 18.52
N LEU A 22 18.24 -11.52 18.48
CA LEU A 22 18.26 -10.06 18.40
C LEU A 22 17.74 -9.46 19.71
N PRO A 23 18.08 -8.19 20.02
CA PRO A 23 17.64 -7.55 21.26
C PRO A 23 16.12 -7.23 21.22
N GLY A 24 15.28 -8.24 21.48
CA GLY A 24 13.85 -8.07 21.73
C GLY A 24 12.92 -8.45 20.58
N TYR A 25 11.76 -7.79 20.50
CA TYR A 25 10.83 -7.96 19.39
C TYR A 25 11.33 -7.16 18.19
N THR A 26 11.52 -7.84 17.06
CA THR A 26 12.21 -7.26 15.89
C THR A 26 11.25 -6.61 14.90
N ASN A 27 9.97 -6.96 14.96
CA ASN A 27 8.90 -6.29 14.22
C ASN A 27 7.72 -6.02 15.13
N PHE A 28 7.30 -4.75 15.17
CA PHE A 28 6.18 -4.25 15.94
C PHE A 28 5.37 -3.29 15.06
N PRO A 29 4.17 -3.69 14.59
CA PRO A 29 3.32 -2.80 13.79
C PRO A 29 2.70 -1.75 14.72
N LEU A 30 3.33 -0.58 14.77
CA LEU A 30 2.93 0.51 15.67
C LEU A 30 2.51 1.73 14.87
N ASN A 31 1.46 2.41 15.32
CA ASN A 31 1.15 3.77 14.90
C ASN A 31 1.93 4.81 15.73
N GLU A 32 1.85 6.09 15.35
CA GLU A 32 2.60 7.17 16.00
C GLU A 32 2.25 7.32 17.50
N ASP A 33 0.96 7.25 17.85
CA ASP A 33 0.49 7.38 19.24
C ASP A 33 1.00 6.22 20.12
N GLU A 34 1.00 5.01 19.58
CA GLU A 34 1.53 3.82 20.25
C GLU A 34 3.04 3.91 20.47
N VAL A 35 3.79 4.43 19.48
CA VAL A 35 5.23 4.69 19.63
C VAL A 35 5.47 5.70 20.76
N VAL A 36 4.70 6.78 20.82
CA VAL A 36 4.81 7.77 21.91
C VAL A 36 4.54 7.12 23.26
N LYS A 37 3.47 6.33 23.39
CA LYS A 37 3.13 5.61 24.62
C LYS A 37 4.26 4.68 25.06
N LEU A 38 4.83 3.90 24.15
CA LEU A 38 5.92 2.98 24.43
C LEU A 38 7.19 3.70 24.89
N LYS A 39 7.54 4.85 24.28
CA LYS A 39 8.71 5.65 24.69
C LYS A 39 8.67 6.14 26.14
N THR A 40 7.48 6.23 26.75
CA THR A 40 7.34 6.63 28.16
C THR A 40 7.64 5.51 29.16
N MET A 41 7.73 4.26 28.70
CA MET A 41 7.89 3.10 29.58
C MET A 41 9.35 2.89 29.97
N ALA A 42 9.62 2.81 31.28
CA ALA A 42 10.97 2.68 31.81
C ALA A 42 11.71 1.39 31.37
N ASN A 43 10.98 0.36 30.92
CA ASN A 43 11.52 -0.92 30.47
C ASN A 43 11.77 -0.98 28.95
N ILE A 44 11.63 0.13 28.23
CA ILE A 44 11.94 0.24 26.81
C ILE A 44 13.21 1.08 26.65
N VAL A 45 14.24 0.47 26.08
CA VAL A 45 15.56 1.08 25.92
C VAL A 45 15.64 1.92 24.65
N ASP A 46 15.04 1.44 23.56
CA ASP A 46 15.12 2.05 22.24
C ASP A 46 13.94 1.62 21.36
N ILE A 47 13.50 2.52 20.47
CA ILE A 47 12.51 2.24 19.43
C ILE A 47 13.01 2.88 18.14
N ARG A 48 13.27 2.04 17.14
CA ARG A 48 13.69 2.44 15.80
C ARG A 48 12.67 2.01 14.77
N GLN A 49 12.39 2.90 13.82
CA GLN A 49 11.60 2.52 12.65
C GLN A 49 12.42 1.54 11.82
N ASN A 50 11.89 0.33 11.63
CA ASN A 50 12.46 -0.63 10.70
C ASN A 50 11.96 -0.29 9.29
N ILE A 51 12.70 0.59 8.60
CA ILE A 51 12.43 0.88 7.20
C ILE A 51 13.14 -0.22 6.40
N ASP A 52 12.37 -0.92 5.56
CA ASP A 52 12.95 -1.81 4.57
C ASP A 52 13.78 -0.96 3.58
N THR A 53 15.05 -0.76 3.91
CA THR A 53 16.03 -0.10 3.06
C THR A 53 16.75 -1.17 2.28
N TYR A 54 16.46 -1.24 0.98
CA TYR A 54 17.16 -2.01 -0.05
C TYR A 54 18.38 -2.80 0.47
N PRO A 55 18.21 -4.09 0.82
CA PRO A 55 19.36 -4.96 0.91
C PRO A 55 19.97 -5.13 -0.51
N PRO A 56 21.30 -5.19 -0.66
CA PRO A 56 21.95 -5.41 -1.95
C PRO A 56 21.51 -6.71 -2.66
N ASP A 57 20.91 -7.62 -1.90
CA ASP A 57 20.78 -9.03 -2.24
C ASP A 57 19.45 -9.36 -2.94
N LEU A 58 18.43 -8.51 -2.78
CA LEU A 58 17.10 -8.61 -3.41
C LEU A 58 16.47 -7.21 -3.57
N PRO A 59 16.94 -6.39 -4.53
CA PRO A 59 16.44 -5.03 -4.68
C PRO A 59 15.04 -5.04 -5.34
N ASP A 60 14.00 -4.65 -4.59
CA ASP A 60 12.73 -4.18 -5.16
C ASP A 60 12.98 -2.87 -5.93
N SER A 61 13.61 -2.92 -7.10
CA SER A 61 14.08 -1.76 -7.90
C SER A 61 13.07 -0.62 -8.00
N PRO A 62 13.50 0.67 -8.05
CA PRO A 62 12.55 1.78 -8.20
C PRO A 62 11.80 1.68 -9.52
N LEU A 63 12.31 0.88 -10.46
CA LEU A 63 11.71 0.57 -11.75
C LEU A 63 10.67 -0.56 -11.70
N THR A 64 10.44 -1.21 -10.55
CA THR A 64 9.39 -2.23 -10.37
C THR A 64 8.21 -1.75 -9.54
N ILE A 65 8.42 -0.72 -8.71
CA ILE A 65 7.38 -0.11 -7.87
C ILE A 65 6.86 1.14 -8.55
N PHE A 66 5.54 1.28 -8.65
CA PHE A 66 4.90 2.49 -9.14
C PHE A 66 5.32 3.71 -8.28
N PRO A 67 5.68 4.87 -8.88
CA PRO A 67 5.50 5.25 -10.28
C PRO A 67 6.68 4.98 -11.22
N PHE A 68 7.55 4.03 -10.88
CA PHE A 68 8.72 3.62 -11.65
C PHE A 68 9.85 4.65 -11.68
N GLU A 69 10.00 5.42 -10.61
CA GLU A 69 10.94 6.53 -10.50
C GLU A 69 11.75 6.46 -9.20
N GLY A 70 13.05 6.77 -9.30
CA GLY A 70 14.01 6.66 -8.19
C GLY A 70 13.75 7.64 -7.03
N ASP A 71 13.18 8.80 -7.32
CA ASP A 71 13.10 9.90 -6.36
C ASP A 71 12.07 9.69 -5.25
N PHE A 72 11.08 8.83 -5.46
CA PHE A 72 10.03 8.55 -4.46
C PHE A 72 10.55 7.71 -3.30
N LYS A 73 11.61 6.92 -3.49
CA LYS A 73 12.21 6.03 -2.48
C LYS A 73 11.21 5.10 -1.79
N TRP A 74 10.08 4.83 -2.43
CA TRP A 74 9.07 3.90 -1.94
C TRP A 74 9.57 2.47 -2.07
N THR A 75 9.20 1.64 -1.10
CA THR A 75 9.46 0.20 -1.12
C THR A 75 8.14 -0.56 -1.00
N ARG A 76 8.18 -1.88 -1.23
CA ARG A 76 7.01 -2.74 -1.12
C ARG A 76 6.37 -2.64 0.28
N ASP A 77 7.22 -2.49 1.29
CA ASP A 77 6.84 -2.50 2.71
C ASP A 77 6.74 -1.07 3.30
N ASN A 78 7.34 -0.07 2.65
CA ASN A 78 7.22 1.36 3.00
C ASN A 78 6.84 2.19 1.75
N PHE A 79 5.54 2.21 1.45
CA PHE A 79 4.99 2.84 0.25
C PHE A 79 4.23 4.13 0.57
N GLY A 80 4.47 5.19 -0.21
CA GLY A 80 3.77 6.47 -0.05
C GLY A 80 4.54 7.49 0.81
N PRO A 81 3.88 8.61 1.18
CA PRO A 81 2.45 8.88 1.07
C PRO A 81 1.95 9.03 -0.38
N LEU A 82 0.73 8.57 -0.66
CA LEU A 82 0.09 8.65 -1.97
C LEU A 82 -1.30 9.26 -1.86
N TRP A 83 -1.54 10.37 -2.56
CA TRP A 83 -2.88 10.92 -2.74
C TRP A 83 -3.58 10.25 -3.94
N ILE A 84 -4.84 9.84 -3.75
CA ILE A 84 -5.61 9.11 -4.76
C ILE A 84 -6.49 10.08 -5.55
N PRO A 85 -6.37 10.12 -6.90
CA PRO A 85 -7.21 10.94 -7.75
C PRO A 85 -8.70 10.63 -7.66
N LYS A 86 -9.51 11.68 -7.78
CA LYS A 86 -10.97 11.63 -7.76
C LYS A 86 -11.53 12.48 -8.89
N ARG A 87 -12.67 12.07 -9.45
CA ARG A 87 -13.36 12.79 -10.51
C ARG A 87 -13.62 14.25 -10.13
N GLY A 88 -13.27 15.15 -11.04
CA GLY A 88 -13.48 16.59 -10.92
C GLY A 88 -12.43 17.31 -10.07
N GLU A 89 -11.57 16.59 -9.35
CA GLU A 89 -10.46 17.20 -8.64
C GLU A 89 -9.38 17.67 -9.61
N THR A 90 -8.71 18.77 -9.29
CA THR A 90 -7.63 19.34 -10.10
C THR A 90 -6.35 19.36 -9.31
N VAL A 91 -5.27 18.87 -9.92
CA VAL A 91 -3.93 18.89 -9.33
C VAL A 91 -2.97 19.73 -10.17
N PRO A 92 -2.01 20.43 -9.55
CA PRO A 92 -0.91 21.04 -10.29
C PRO A 92 -0.02 19.95 -10.88
N LEU A 93 0.42 20.14 -12.12
CA LEU A 93 1.36 19.27 -12.81
C LEU A 93 2.77 19.84 -12.77
N SER A 94 3.72 18.95 -12.53
CA SER A 94 5.15 19.22 -12.54
C SER A 94 5.87 17.98 -13.07
N VAL A 95 7.09 18.13 -13.57
CA VAL A 95 7.88 16.98 -14.03
C VAL A 95 8.08 15.95 -12.90
N ALA A 96 8.16 16.41 -11.64
CA ALA A 96 8.35 15.54 -10.48
C ALA A 96 7.13 14.67 -10.14
N ASN A 97 5.91 15.18 -10.29
CA ASN A 97 4.70 14.41 -9.97
C ASN A 97 4.01 13.78 -11.19
N LEU A 98 4.40 14.18 -12.41
CA LEU A 98 3.84 13.64 -13.65
C LEU A 98 3.91 12.10 -13.74
N PRO A 99 4.97 11.41 -13.25
CA PRO A 99 4.99 9.94 -13.25
C PRO A 99 3.79 9.30 -12.57
N LEU A 100 3.25 9.92 -11.51
CA LEU A 100 2.04 9.43 -10.80
C LEU A 100 0.78 9.50 -11.68
N TYR A 101 0.70 10.45 -12.60
CA TYR A 101 -0.52 10.77 -13.34
C TYR A 101 -0.43 10.52 -14.85
N SER A 102 0.77 10.21 -15.37
CA SER A 102 1.03 10.04 -16.80
C SER A 102 0.12 8.99 -17.44
N ARG A 103 -0.03 7.83 -16.79
CA ARG A 103 -0.91 6.74 -17.24
C ARG A 103 -2.38 7.10 -17.17
N ILE A 104 -2.79 7.87 -16.16
CA ILE A 104 -4.16 8.38 -16.04
C ILE A 104 -4.48 9.28 -17.24
N ILE A 105 -3.66 10.31 -17.45
CA ILE A 105 -3.87 11.32 -18.48
C ILE A 105 -3.87 10.67 -19.87
N SER A 106 -2.91 9.76 -20.12
CA SER A 106 -2.71 9.17 -21.45
C SER A 106 -3.57 7.95 -21.72
N SER A 107 -3.46 6.91 -20.90
CA SER A 107 -4.00 5.57 -21.20
C SER A 107 -5.43 5.38 -20.71
N TYR A 108 -5.84 6.10 -19.66
CA TYR A 108 -7.17 5.93 -19.07
C TYR A 108 -8.15 7.04 -19.48
N GLU A 109 -7.65 8.25 -19.73
CA GLU A 109 -8.48 9.41 -20.12
C GLU A 109 -8.23 9.90 -21.54
N ASP A 110 -7.48 9.12 -22.33
CA ASP A 110 -7.24 9.23 -23.77
C ASP A 110 -6.72 10.60 -24.23
N ASN A 111 -5.86 11.25 -23.44
CA ASN A 111 -5.20 12.49 -23.85
C ASN A 111 -3.80 12.24 -24.39
N LYS A 112 -3.37 13.05 -25.35
CA LYS A 112 -1.99 13.07 -25.82
C LYS A 112 -1.11 13.86 -24.84
N LEU A 113 -0.26 13.17 -24.09
CA LEU A 113 0.70 13.76 -23.16
C LEU A 113 2.10 13.84 -23.78
N GLU A 114 2.72 15.02 -23.78
CA GLU A 114 4.10 15.24 -24.23
C GLU A 114 4.85 16.13 -23.21
N VAL A 115 6.14 15.89 -23.01
CA VAL A 115 7.02 16.78 -22.23
C VAL A 115 8.15 17.24 -23.14
N LYS A 116 8.33 18.56 -23.30
CA LYS A 116 9.41 19.16 -24.09
C LYS A 116 10.05 20.27 -23.29
N ASP A 117 11.37 20.20 -23.10
CA ASP A 117 12.15 21.19 -22.35
C ASP A 117 11.54 21.51 -20.97
N SER A 118 11.13 20.46 -20.24
CA SER A 118 10.44 20.54 -18.94
C SER A 118 9.05 21.20 -18.95
N VAL A 119 8.50 21.51 -20.12
CA VAL A 119 7.13 21.99 -20.30
C VAL A 119 6.21 20.83 -20.65
N ILE A 120 5.10 20.72 -19.92
CA ILE A 120 4.11 19.66 -20.10
C ILE A 120 3.03 20.12 -21.07
N TYR A 121 2.72 19.28 -22.05
CA TYR A 121 1.68 19.51 -23.04
C TYR A 121 0.63 18.41 -22.96
N ILE A 122 -0.65 18.81 -22.92
CA ILE A 122 -1.79 17.90 -23.01
C ILE A 122 -2.61 18.31 -24.23
N ASN A 123 -2.78 17.37 -25.16
CA ASN A 123 -3.45 17.59 -26.45
C ASN A 123 -2.88 18.80 -27.22
N GLY A 124 -1.55 18.98 -27.16
CA GLY A 124 -0.81 20.03 -27.86
C GLY A 124 -0.86 21.41 -27.18
N LYS A 125 -1.51 21.55 -26.02
CA LYS A 125 -1.56 22.80 -25.24
C LYS A 125 -0.70 22.67 -24.00
N ILE A 126 -0.01 23.76 -23.63
CA ILE A 126 0.72 23.83 -22.36
C ILE A 126 -0.28 23.60 -21.22
N ALA A 127 0.10 22.73 -20.27
CA ALA A 127 -0.70 22.38 -19.11
C ALA A 127 0.15 22.48 -17.83
N ASP A 128 -0.31 23.28 -16.88
CA ASP A 128 0.26 23.42 -15.53
C ASP A 128 -0.55 22.66 -14.48
N SER A 129 -1.67 22.07 -14.88
CA SER A 129 -2.64 21.41 -14.04
C SER A 129 -3.45 20.39 -14.83
N TYR A 130 -4.11 19.48 -14.12
CA TYR A 130 -4.97 18.48 -14.72
C TYR A 130 -6.20 18.21 -13.86
N THR A 131 -7.38 18.16 -14.49
CA THR A 131 -8.65 17.78 -13.87
C THR A 131 -9.00 16.36 -14.26
N PHE A 132 -9.16 15.48 -13.27
CA PHE A 132 -9.47 14.07 -13.49
C PHE A 132 -10.92 13.89 -13.97
N LYS A 133 -11.13 13.06 -15.00
CA LYS A 133 -12.44 12.76 -15.58
C LYS A 133 -13.13 11.57 -14.90
N MET A 134 -12.40 10.76 -14.14
CA MET A 134 -12.87 9.56 -13.46
C MET A 134 -12.40 9.46 -12.02
N ASP A 135 -13.07 8.59 -11.26
CA ASP A 135 -12.60 8.14 -9.95
C ASP A 135 -11.52 7.06 -10.10
N TYR A 136 -10.52 7.10 -9.22
CA TYR A 136 -9.40 6.17 -9.20
C TYR A 136 -9.27 5.48 -7.84
N TYR A 137 -8.71 4.28 -7.88
CA TYR A 137 -8.61 3.42 -6.71
C TYR A 137 -7.19 2.89 -6.57
N PHE A 138 -6.78 2.72 -5.32
CA PHE A 138 -5.59 1.98 -4.96
C PHE A 138 -6.02 0.62 -4.39
N MET A 139 -5.61 -0.46 -5.05
CA MET A 139 -5.96 -1.82 -4.66
C MET A 139 -4.75 -2.51 -4.05
N MET A 140 -4.95 -3.19 -2.92
CA MET A 140 -3.91 -3.93 -2.23
C MET A 140 -4.35 -5.37 -2.00
N GLY A 141 -3.47 -6.32 -2.28
CA GLY A 141 -3.70 -7.74 -1.98
C GLY A 141 -3.59 -8.02 -0.49
N ASP A 142 -4.39 -8.96 0.00
CA ASP A 142 -4.33 -9.45 1.38
C ASP A 142 -2.99 -10.14 1.68
N ASN A 143 -2.51 -10.96 0.74
CA ASN A 143 -1.17 -11.53 0.77
C ASN A 143 -0.13 -10.56 0.19
N ARG A 144 0.14 -9.47 0.93
CA ARG A 144 0.95 -8.33 0.50
C ARG A 144 2.30 -8.70 -0.13
N HIS A 145 3.03 -9.68 0.40
CA HIS A 145 4.35 -10.06 -0.14
C HIS A 145 4.28 -10.82 -1.48
N ASN A 146 3.12 -11.40 -1.80
CA ASN A 146 2.93 -12.24 -2.97
C ASN A 146 1.79 -11.72 -3.86
N SER A 147 1.53 -10.42 -3.79
CA SER A 147 0.54 -9.76 -4.62
C SER A 147 1.22 -8.70 -5.46
N ALA A 148 1.20 -8.89 -6.78
CA ALA A 148 1.25 -7.75 -7.69
C ALA A 148 -0.07 -7.01 -7.49
N ASP A 149 -0.02 -5.78 -7.00
CA ASP A 149 -1.16 -4.92 -6.73
C ASP A 149 -0.84 -3.46 -7.11
N SER A 150 -1.62 -2.47 -6.65
CA SER A 150 -1.42 -1.07 -7.04
C SER A 150 -0.06 -0.49 -6.65
N ARG A 151 0.69 -1.12 -5.72
CA ARG A 151 2.10 -0.75 -5.47
C ARG A 151 2.98 -0.95 -6.70
N TYR A 152 2.62 -1.88 -7.58
CA TYR A 152 3.40 -2.25 -8.76
C TYR A 152 2.83 -1.65 -10.03
N TRP A 153 1.50 -1.64 -10.23
CA TRP A 153 0.90 -1.17 -11.49
C TRP A 153 0.19 0.19 -11.40
N GLY A 154 0.09 0.77 -10.20
CA GLY A 154 -0.52 2.08 -9.97
C GLY A 154 -2.04 2.05 -9.81
N PHE A 155 -2.66 3.18 -10.13
CA PHE A 155 -4.10 3.40 -9.93
C PHE A 155 -4.97 2.56 -10.88
N VAL A 156 -6.13 2.15 -10.38
CA VAL A 156 -7.18 1.48 -11.15
C VAL A 156 -8.32 2.48 -11.39
N PRO A 157 -8.70 2.79 -12.64
CA PRO A 157 -9.85 3.64 -12.93
C PRO A 157 -11.17 2.92 -12.59
N GLU A 158 -12.21 3.68 -12.24
CA GLU A 158 -13.56 3.15 -11.97
C GLU A 158 -14.11 2.29 -13.11
N SER A 159 -13.77 2.61 -14.36
CA SER A 159 -14.21 1.88 -15.56
C SER A 159 -13.70 0.43 -15.63
N HIS A 160 -12.67 0.10 -14.85
CA HIS A 160 -12.10 -1.25 -14.79
C HIS A 160 -12.63 -2.05 -13.60
N ILE A 161 -13.54 -1.48 -12.80
CA ILE A 161 -14.18 -2.16 -11.68
C ILE A 161 -15.52 -2.71 -12.13
N VAL A 162 -15.61 -4.04 -12.24
CA VAL A 162 -16.83 -4.74 -12.71
C VAL A 162 -17.85 -4.94 -11.57
N GLY A 163 -17.40 -5.08 -10.32
CA GLY A 163 -18.30 -5.28 -9.19
C GLY A 163 -17.59 -5.70 -7.90
N THR A 164 -18.40 -6.04 -6.89
CA THR A 164 -17.93 -6.47 -5.56
C THR A 164 -18.05 -7.99 -5.40
N PRO A 165 -17.16 -8.65 -4.64
CA PRO A 165 -17.31 -10.06 -4.33
C PRO A 165 -18.60 -10.30 -3.53
N SER A 166 -19.57 -10.98 -4.12
CA SER A 166 -20.92 -11.12 -3.54
C SER A 166 -21.12 -12.40 -2.73
N VAL A 167 -20.28 -13.42 -2.90
CA VAL A 167 -20.49 -14.75 -2.30
C VAL A 167 -19.19 -15.35 -1.81
N ILE A 168 -19.18 -15.84 -0.57
CA ILE A 168 -18.10 -16.67 -0.03
C ILE A 168 -18.35 -18.11 -0.49
N TRP A 169 -17.69 -18.55 -1.57
CA TRP A 169 -17.82 -19.92 -2.05
C TRP A 169 -17.26 -20.96 -1.06
N PHE A 170 -16.13 -20.67 -0.42
CA PHE A 170 -15.49 -21.59 0.50
C PHE A 170 -14.84 -20.86 1.67
N SER A 171 -14.85 -21.47 2.86
CA SER A 171 -14.20 -20.93 4.05
C SER A 171 -13.66 -22.05 4.94
N LYS A 172 -12.37 -21.94 5.27
CA LYS A 172 -11.63 -22.91 6.07
C LYS A 172 -10.88 -22.24 7.21
N ASP A 173 -10.83 -22.90 8.34
CA ASP A 173 -9.98 -22.56 9.48
C ASP A 173 -8.60 -23.23 9.34
N LYS A 174 -7.53 -22.44 9.38
CA LYS A 174 -6.17 -22.95 9.24
C LYS A 174 -5.72 -23.77 10.46
N TYR A 175 -6.30 -23.54 11.64
CA TYR A 175 -5.83 -24.10 12.91
C TYR A 175 -6.57 -25.36 13.35
N SER A 176 -7.57 -25.80 12.59
CA SER A 176 -8.34 -27.00 12.88
C SER A 176 -8.05 -28.12 11.88
N SER A 177 -8.13 -29.37 12.34
CA SER A 177 -8.05 -30.54 11.46
C SER A 177 -9.34 -30.75 10.68
N PHE A 178 -9.24 -31.33 9.49
CA PHE A 178 -10.42 -31.79 8.76
C PHE A 178 -11.15 -32.85 9.60
N PRO A 179 -12.50 -32.82 9.68
CA PRO A 179 -13.43 -31.93 8.98
C PRO A 179 -13.82 -30.65 9.74
N ARG A 180 -13.37 -30.47 10.99
CA ARG A 180 -13.76 -29.32 11.84
C ARG A 180 -13.27 -27.97 11.32
N ASN A 181 -12.28 -27.96 10.45
CA ASN A 181 -11.83 -26.73 9.81
C ASN A 181 -12.78 -26.15 8.78
N ILE A 182 -13.78 -26.88 8.29
CA ILE A 182 -14.71 -26.30 7.32
C ILE A 182 -15.72 -25.42 8.05
N ARG A 183 -15.75 -24.13 7.69
CA ARG A 183 -16.67 -23.14 8.28
C ARG A 183 -17.99 -23.13 7.51
N TRP A 184 -18.79 -24.20 7.68
CA TRP A 184 -20.04 -24.42 6.94
C TRP A 184 -21.00 -23.22 6.93
N LYS A 185 -21.10 -22.47 8.03
CA LYS A 185 -21.95 -21.26 8.14
C LYS A 185 -21.52 -20.09 7.23
N ARG A 186 -20.31 -20.14 6.67
CA ARG A 186 -19.76 -19.10 5.78
C ARG A 186 -19.76 -19.53 4.31
N ILE A 187 -20.03 -20.80 4.01
CA ILE A 187 -20.08 -21.31 2.64
C ILE A 187 -21.39 -20.87 1.98
N PHE A 188 -21.30 -20.39 0.75
CA PHE A 188 -22.38 -19.75 -0.03
C PHE A 188 -23.08 -18.59 0.68
N LYS A 189 -22.38 -17.96 1.64
CA LYS A 189 -22.90 -16.78 2.31
C LYS A 189 -22.74 -15.57 1.39
N ILE A 190 -23.84 -14.84 1.19
CA ILE A 190 -23.84 -13.54 0.51
C ILE A 190 -23.20 -12.49 1.42
N VAL A 191 -22.32 -11.65 0.86
CA VAL A 191 -21.57 -10.60 1.56
C VAL A 191 -22.23 -9.24 1.33
#